data_AF-A0A8D8ACC4-F1
#
_entry.id   AF-A0A8D8ACC4-F1
#
_cell.length_a   1.000
_cell.length_b   1.000
_cell.length_c   1.000
_cell.angle_alpha   90.00
_cell.angle_beta   90.00
_cell.angle_gamma   90.00
#
_symmetry.space_group_name_H-M   'P 1'
#
loop_
_entity.id
_entity.type
_entity.pdbx_description
1 polymer ?
#
loop_
_entity_poly.entity_id
_entity_poly.type
_entity_poly.pdbx_seq_one_letter_code
_entity_poly.pdbx_strand_id
1 'polypeptide(L)'
;MKVALDEGPGPQIKYQYPDLSKLHQVVSHLIRSCDVSSRCQSSDHTSPIKANIYIDSHVASESLMPLTPECDEYLFNRVSYIKRLIEDTNIDEDGITLLRYCSWENPHFSRSLLAELLWHCGYAYWHDMRHHTEMLLQLLLIEDSWQNHRIHNAIL
;
A
#
# COMPACT_ATOMS: atom_id res chain seq x y z
N MET A 1 -15.15 1.99 -6.80
CA MET A 1 -16.01 3.06 -6.26
C MET A 1 -16.63 3.82 -7.43
N LYS A 2 -17.87 3.50 -7.83
CA LYS A 2 -18.65 4.35 -8.75
C LYS A 2 -19.28 5.43 -7.88
N VAL A 3 -18.56 6.52 -7.66
CA VAL A 3 -19.12 7.71 -7.01
C VAL A 3 -20.13 8.29 -7.98
N ALA A 4 -21.38 8.46 -7.53
CA ALA A 4 -22.43 9.09 -8.30
C ALA A 4 -21.97 10.50 -8.69
N LEU A 5 -21.81 10.73 -9.99
CA LEU A 5 -21.73 12.07 -10.55
C LEU A 5 -23.14 12.63 -10.45
N ASP A 6 -23.36 13.46 -9.43
CA ASP A 6 -24.59 14.22 -9.24
C ASP A 6 -24.69 15.28 -10.35
N GLU A 7 -25.28 14.89 -11.49
CA GLU A 7 -25.66 15.78 -12.60
C GLU A 7 -26.94 16.57 -12.20
N GLY A 8 -26.89 17.29 -11.09
CA GLY A 8 -27.94 18.19 -10.62
C GLY A 8 -27.71 19.62 -11.11
N PRO A 9 -28.75 20.45 -11.28
CA PRO A 9 -28.66 21.85 -11.74
C PRO A 9 -28.06 22.81 -10.68
N GLY A 10 -27.39 22.26 -9.66
CA GLY A 10 -26.75 23.04 -8.61
C GLY A 10 -25.51 23.80 -9.13
N PRO A 11 -25.08 24.85 -8.42
CA PRO A 11 -23.83 25.54 -8.76
C PRO A 11 -22.69 24.53 -8.81
N GLN A 12 -21.83 24.64 -9.83
CA GLN A 12 -20.65 23.77 -9.99
C GLN A 12 -19.90 23.74 -8.66
N ILE A 13 -19.99 22.63 -7.94
CA ILE A 13 -19.12 22.37 -6.81
C ILE A 13 -17.72 22.38 -7.41
N LYS A 14 -16.95 23.45 -7.15
CA LYS A 14 -15.52 23.40 -7.38
C LYS A 14 -15.05 22.26 -6.50
N TYR A 15 -14.84 21.08 -7.09
CA TYR A 15 -14.12 20.01 -6.45
C TYR A 15 -12.74 20.58 -6.15
N GLN A 16 -12.58 21.19 -4.97
CA GLN A 16 -11.31 21.16 -4.27
C GLN A 16 -10.89 19.70 -4.35
N TYR A 17 -9.72 19.45 -4.94
CA TYR A 17 -9.15 18.11 -5.04
C TYR A 17 -9.50 17.37 -3.74
N PRO A 18 -10.37 16.34 -3.80
CA PRO A 18 -10.87 15.74 -2.59
C PRO A 18 -9.64 15.24 -1.83
N ASP A 19 -9.42 15.78 -0.64
CA ASP A 19 -8.36 15.32 0.24
C ASP A 19 -8.64 13.85 0.56
N LEU A 20 -7.92 12.96 -0.12
CA LEU A 20 -8.13 11.52 -0.03
C LEU A 20 -7.45 10.92 1.20
N SER A 21 -6.70 11.70 1.99
CA SER A 21 -6.02 11.24 3.21
C SER A 21 -6.94 10.45 4.12
N LYS A 22 -8.13 10.99 4.44
CA LYS A 22 -9.14 10.32 5.27
C LYS A 22 -9.64 9.01 4.66
N LEU A 23 -9.75 8.94 3.34
CA LEU A 23 -10.15 7.71 2.65
C LEU A 23 -9.04 6.66 2.76
N HIS A 24 -7.78 7.06 2.54
CA HIS A 24 -6.61 6.19 2.69
C HIS A 24 -6.46 5.68 4.11
N GLN A 25 -6.69 6.52 5.11
CA GLN A 25 -6.73 6.14 6.52
C GLN A 25 -7.80 5.07 6.80
N VAL A 26 -9.04 5.26 6.34
CA VAL A 26 -10.11 4.27 6.53
C VAL A 26 -9.77 2.95 5.84
N VAL A 27 -9.27 3.00 4.59
CA VAL A 27 -8.86 1.80 3.87
C VAL A 27 -7.72 1.09 4.60
N SER A 28 -6.73 1.82 5.11
CA SER A 28 -5.63 1.27 5.89
C SER A 28 -6.11 0.46 7.10
N HIS A 29 -6.97 1.05 7.93
CA HIS A 29 -7.52 0.39 9.11
C HIS A 29 -8.33 -0.87 8.76
N LEU A 30 -9.18 -0.79 7.73
CA LEU A 30 -10.00 -1.92 7.29
C LEU A 30 -9.12 -3.08 6.79
N ILE A 31 -8.14 -2.81 5.93
CA ILE A 31 -7.27 -3.84 5.37
C ILE A 31 -6.38 -4.47 6.44
N ARG A 32 -5.82 -3.67 7.36
CA ARG A 32 -5.00 -4.17 8.48
C ARG A 32 -5.79 -5.00 9.50
N SER A 33 -7.12 -4.97 9.41
CA SER A 33 -8.06 -5.79 10.20
C SER A 33 -8.55 -7.04 9.45
N CYS A 34 -7.99 -7.33 8.27
CA CYS A 34 -8.30 -8.53 7.48
C CYS A 34 -7.13 -9.54 7.51
N ASP A 35 -7.43 -10.78 7.15
CA ASP A 35 -6.43 -11.82 6.90
C ASP A 35 -6.00 -11.78 5.43
N VAL A 36 -4.70 -11.57 5.21
CA VAL A 36 -4.03 -11.57 3.89
C VAL A 36 -2.98 -12.68 3.76
N SER A 37 -2.97 -13.64 4.69
CA SER A 37 -1.95 -14.70 4.76
C SER A 37 -1.85 -15.55 3.48
N SER A 38 -2.93 -15.63 2.70
CA SER A 38 -2.94 -16.30 1.39
C SER A 38 -2.02 -15.66 0.34
N ARG A 39 -1.61 -14.41 0.56
CA ARG A 39 -0.65 -13.66 -0.28
C ARG A 39 0.77 -13.68 0.27
N CYS A 40 0.95 -14.20 1.48
CA CYS A 40 2.23 -14.20 2.16
C CYS A 40 3.04 -15.45 1.82
N GLN A 41 4.34 -15.27 1.64
CA GLN A 41 5.31 -16.31 1.36
C GLN A 41 6.66 -15.87 1.94
N SER A 42 7.31 -16.74 2.71
CA SER A 42 8.69 -16.51 3.17
C SER A 42 9.68 -16.61 2.00
N SER A 43 10.70 -15.75 2.00
CA SER A 43 11.83 -15.85 1.06
C SER A 43 12.71 -17.08 1.32
N ASP A 44 12.67 -17.60 2.55
CA ASP A 44 13.30 -18.85 2.94
C ASP A 44 12.22 -19.92 3.10
N HIS A 45 12.22 -20.91 2.20
CA HIS A 45 11.27 -22.02 2.20
C HIS A 45 11.31 -22.88 3.47
N THR A 46 12.39 -22.80 4.27
CA THR A 46 12.55 -23.55 5.51
C THR A 46 12.05 -22.80 6.75
N SER A 47 11.88 -21.48 6.63
CA SER A 47 11.41 -20.61 7.70
C SER A 47 9.91 -20.34 7.59
N PRO A 48 9.17 -20.31 8.71
CA PRO A 48 7.76 -19.93 8.69
C PRO A 48 7.60 -18.45 8.32
N ILE A 49 6.42 -18.11 7.78
CA ILE A 49 6.04 -16.73 7.50
C ILE A 49 6.03 -15.94 8.82
N LYS A 50 6.74 -14.80 8.85
CA LYS A 50 6.75 -13.92 10.03
C LYS A 50 5.39 -13.25 10.22
N ALA A 51 4.96 -13.12 11.48
CA ALA A 51 3.75 -12.37 11.83
C ALA A 51 3.89 -10.89 11.41
N ASN A 52 2.83 -10.33 10.83
CA ASN A 52 2.83 -8.95 10.36
C ASN A 52 2.71 -7.97 11.52
N ILE A 53 3.75 -7.16 11.73
CA ILE A 53 3.81 -6.17 12.83
C ILE A 53 2.91 -4.94 12.61
N TYR A 54 2.36 -4.79 11.41
CA TYR A 54 1.50 -3.68 11.04
C TYR A 54 0.01 -4.04 11.14
N ILE A 55 -0.36 -5.15 11.77
CA ILE A 55 -1.75 -5.47 12.12
C ILE A 55 -2.29 -4.39 13.07
N ASP A 56 -3.59 -4.14 13.02
CA ASP A 56 -4.24 -3.25 14.00
C ASP A 56 -4.08 -3.80 15.42
N SER A 57 -3.53 -2.99 16.33
CA SER A 57 -3.28 -3.38 17.73
C SER A 57 -4.55 -3.73 18.50
N HIS A 58 -5.71 -3.29 18.05
CA HIS A 58 -7.00 -3.58 18.67
C HIS A 58 -7.62 -4.91 18.19
N VAL A 59 -7.01 -5.58 17.21
CA VAL A 59 -7.54 -6.80 16.61
C VAL A 59 -6.60 -7.98 16.91
N ALA A 60 -7.15 -9.02 17.52
CA ALA A 60 -6.40 -10.27 17.71
C ALA A 60 -6.18 -10.93 16.33
N SER A 61 -4.95 -11.37 16.04
CA SER A 61 -4.62 -12.02 14.75
C SER A 61 -5.49 -13.25 14.46
N GLU A 62 -5.93 -13.96 15.50
CA GLU A 62 -6.83 -15.12 15.40
C GLU A 62 -8.28 -14.77 15.01
N SER A 63 -8.64 -13.49 15.11
CA SER A 63 -9.98 -12.96 14.82
C SER A 63 -10.09 -12.33 13.42
N LEU A 64 -9.01 -12.37 12.63
CA LEU A 64 -8.99 -11.73 11.31
C LEU A 64 -9.90 -12.49 10.34
N MET A 65 -10.76 -11.74 9.64
CA MET A 65 -11.57 -12.29 8.57
C MET A 65 -10.83 -12.18 7.24
N PRO A 66 -10.91 -13.19 6.35
CA PRO A 66 -10.29 -13.11 5.05
C PRO A 66 -10.86 -11.95 4.24
N LEU A 67 -10.01 -11.31 3.46
CA LEU A 67 -10.41 -10.28 2.52
C LEU A 67 -11.38 -10.86 1.47
N THR A 68 -12.39 -10.08 1.05
CA THR A 68 -13.28 -10.54 -0.03
C THR A 68 -12.49 -10.69 -1.34
N PRO A 69 -12.86 -11.63 -2.23
CA PRO A 69 -12.13 -11.86 -3.48
C PRO A 69 -12.01 -10.60 -4.35
N GLU A 70 -13.05 -9.77 -4.38
CA GLU A 70 -13.04 -8.51 -5.13
C GLU A 70 -12.00 -7.54 -4.54
N CYS A 71 -11.99 -7.37 -3.21
CA CYS A 71 -11.04 -6.49 -2.54
C CYS A 71 -9.59 -6.99 -2.71
N ASP A 72 -9.36 -8.30 -2.64
CA ASP A 72 -8.05 -8.89 -2.93
C ASP A 72 -7.58 -8.58 -4.35
N GLU A 73 -8.47 -8.73 -5.33
CA GLU A 73 -8.16 -8.41 -6.73
C GLU A 73 -7.81 -6.93 -6.91
N TYR A 74 -8.62 -6.02 -6.33
CA TYR A 74 -8.37 -4.58 -6.44
C TYR A 74 -7.08 -4.15 -5.74
N LEU A 75 -6.77 -4.72 -4.59
CA LEU A 75 -5.64 -4.31 -3.76
C LEU A 75 -4.31 -4.90 -4.27
N PHE A 76 -4.29 -6.19 -4.60
CA PHE A 76 -3.05 -6.92 -4.86
C PHE A 76 -2.79 -7.21 -6.35
N ASN A 77 -3.82 -7.28 -7.19
CA ASN A 77 -3.65 -7.59 -8.62
C ASN A 77 -3.68 -6.34 -9.52
N ARG A 78 -4.25 -5.21 -9.05
CA ARG A 78 -4.37 -3.98 -9.84
C ARG A 78 -3.37 -2.92 -9.40
N VAL A 79 -2.34 -2.73 -10.21
CA VAL A 79 -1.29 -1.71 -9.97
C VAL A 79 -1.83 -0.28 -9.94
N SER A 80 -3.00 -0.02 -10.54
CA SER A 80 -3.64 1.31 -10.54
C SER A 80 -3.90 1.86 -9.14
N TYR A 81 -4.15 1.03 -8.13
CA TYR A 81 -4.34 1.51 -6.76
C TYR A 81 -3.02 1.97 -6.14
N ILE A 82 -1.95 1.19 -6.34
CA ILE A 82 -0.59 1.54 -5.91
C ILE A 82 -0.17 2.87 -6.51
N LYS A 83 -0.36 3.06 -7.82
CA LYS A 83 -0.03 4.33 -8.51
C LYS A 83 -0.74 5.51 -7.87
N ARG A 84 -2.04 5.39 -7.61
CA ARG A 84 -2.81 6.45 -6.97
C ARG A 84 -2.31 6.79 -5.56
N LEU A 85 -1.89 5.79 -4.78
CA LEU A 85 -1.31 6.03 -3.46
C LEU A 85 0.06 6.72 -3.54
N ILE A 86 0.89 6.37 -4.53
CA ILE A 86 2.19 6.99 -4.73
C ILE A 86 2.03 8.46 -5.19
N GLU A 87 1.11 8.71 -6.12
CA GLU A 87 0.82 10.04 -6.67
C GLU A 87 0.21 11.00 -5.64
N ASP A 88 -0.41 10.51 -4.56
CA ASP A 88 -0.94 11.34 -3.49
C ASP A 88 0.17 11.76 -2.51
N THR A 89 0.72 12.95 -2.71
CA THR A 89 1.75 13.54 -1.84
C THR A 89 1.24 13.91 -0.44
N ASN A 90 -0.07 13.82 -0.20
CA ASN A 90 -0.68 14.06 1.11
C ASN A 90 -1.02 12.74 1.84
N ILE A 91 -0.52 11.60 1.35
CA ILE A 91 -0.65 10.33 2.06
C ILE A 91 -0.09 10.47 3.48
N ASP A 92 -0.87 10.03 4.45
CA ASP A 92 -0.50 10.07 5.85
C ASP A 92 0.25 8.79 6.27
N GLU A 93 0.65 8.76 7.54
CA GLU A 93 1.32 7.60 8.14
C GLU A 93 0.48 6.31 8.01
N ASP A 94 -0.85 6.42 8.01
CA ASP A 94 -1.74 5.28 7.85
C ASP A 94 -1.66 4.70 6.43
N GLY A 95 -1.60 5.55 5.40
CA GLY A 95 -1.40 5.10 4.03
C GLY A 95 -0.02 4.46 3.80
N ILE A 96 1.04 5.01 4.41
CA ILE A 96 2.37 4.36 4.41
C ILE A 96 2.32 3.01 5.14
N THR A 97 1.62 2.94 6.26
CA THR A 97 1.47 1.70 7.04
C THR A 97 0.66 0.65 6.28
N LEU A 98 -0.34 1.04 5.48
CA LEU A 98 -1.04 0.15 4.56
C LEU A 98 -0.07 -0.49 3.56
N LEU A 99 0.80 0.31 2.93
CA LEU A 99 1.79 -0.19 1.97
C LEU A 99 2.78 -1.16 2.63
N ARG A 100 3.23 -0.85 3.84
CA ARG A 100 4.12 -1.74 4.62
C ARG A 100 3.42 -3.03 5.03
N TYR A 101 2.17 -2.94 5.50
CA TYR A 101 1.33 -4.09 5.83
C TYR A 101 1.16 -5.02 4.63
N CYS A 102 0.78 -4.49 3.46
CA CYS A 102 0.56 -5.27 2.25
C CYS A 102 1.86 -5.85 1.66
N SER A 103 3.01 -5.24 1.96
CA SER A 103 4.33 -5.70 1.49
C SER A 103 4.96 -6.76 2.38
N TRP A 104 4.55 -6.85 3.66
CA TRP A 104 5.12 -7.75 4.65
C TRP A 104 4.95 -9.21 4.23
N GLU A 105 6.07 -9.92 4.06
CA GLU A 105 6.11 -11.31 3.59
C GLU A 105 5.36 -11.53 2.26
N ASN A 106 5.12 -10.48 1.46
CA ASN A 106 4.35 -10.57 0.21
C ASN A 106 5.23 -10.17 -0.99
N PRO A 107 5.91 -11.13 -1.64
CA PRO A 107 6.87 -10.82 -2.70
C PRO A 107 6.24 -10.16 -3.92
N HIS A 108 5.00 -10.51 -4.26
CA HIS A 108 4.32 -9.97 -5.45
C HIS A 108 3.95 -8.51 -5.30
N PHE A 109 3.30 -8.16 -4.18
CA PHE A 109 2.93 -6.77 -3.91
C PHE A 109 4.17 -5.91 -3.70
N SER A 110 5.11 -6.40 -2.88
CA SER A 110 6.34 -5.68 -2.54
C SER A 110 7.18 -5.36 -3.80
N ARG A 111 7.32 -6.31 -4.72
CA ARG A 111 8.00 -6.08 -6.01
C ARG A 111 7.29 -5.07 -6.89
N SER A 112 5.96 -5.14 -6.97
CA SER A 112 5.16 -4.22 -7.78
C SER A 112 5.25 -2.80 -7.25
N LEU A 113 5.15 -2.63 -5.93
CA LEU A 113 5.33 -1.34 -5.27
C LEU A 113 6.74 -0.77 -5.47
N LEU A 114 7.77 -1.60 -5.33
CA LEU A 114 9.16 -1.19 -5.57
C LEU A 114 9.37 -0.69 -7.01
N ALA A 115 8.86 -1.43 -8.00
CA ALA A 115 8.98 -1.05 -9.41
C ALA A 115 8.32 0.30 -9.71
N GLU A 116 7.12 0.53 -9.16
CA GLU A 116 6.41 1.81 -9.33
C GLU A 116 7.13 2.95 -8.61
N LEU A 117 7.61 2.75 -7.38
CA LEU A 117 8.36 3.79 -6.66
C LEU A 117 9.66 4.17 -7.38
N LEU A 118 10.41 3.19 -7.90
CA LEU A 118 11.62 3.45 -8.69
C LEU A 118 11.30 4.21 -9.98
N TRP A 119 10.21 3.84 -10.67
CA TRP A 119 9.73 4.56 -11.84
C TRP A 119 9.42 6.02 -11.49
N HIS A 120 8.65 6.25 -10.42
CA HIS A 120 8.31 7.61 -9.98
C HIS A 120 9.57 8.40 -9.57
N CYS A 121 10.52 7.80 -8.85
CA CYS A 121 11.80 8.43 -8.54
C CYS A 121 12.60 8.83 -9.80
N GLY A 122 12.49 8.06 -10.89
CA GLY A 122 13.16 8.35 -12.15
C GLY A 122 12.53 9.49 -12.97
N TYR A 123 11.23 9.77 -12.76
CA TYR A 123 10.46 10.73 -13.57
C TYR A 123 9.83 11.89 -12.81
N ALA A 124 9.81 11.87 -11.48
CA ALA A 124 9.10 12.90 -10.72
C ALA A 124 9.88 14.24 -10.68
N TYR A 125 9.09 15.31 -10.52
CA TYR A 125 9.62 16.66 -10.40
C TYR A 125 10.33 16.85 -9.05
N TRP A 126 11.24 17.83 -9.01
CA TRP A 126 12.06 18.11 -7.82
C TRP A 126 11.27 18.30 -6.51
N HIS A 127 10.04 18.82 -6.58
CA HIS A 127 9.20 19.05 -5.40
C HIS A 127 8.60 17.76 -4.83
N ASP A 128 8.36 16.75 -5.67
CA ASP A 128 7.80 15.47 -5.26
C ASP A 128 8.88 14.42 -4.97
N MET A 129 10.14 14.69 -5.34
CA MET A 129 11.26 13.76 -5.12
C MET A 129 11.36 13.31 -3.68
N ARG A 130 11.21 14.24 -2.74
CA ARG A 130 11.29 13.94 -1.31
C ARG A 130 10.27 12.88 -0.91
N HIS A 131 9.00 13.10 -1.26
CA HIS A 131 7.89 12.17 -1.00
C HIS A 131 8.18 10.75 -1.51
N HIS A 132 8.53 10.63 -2.79
CA HIS A 132 8.81 9.32 -3.40
C HIS A 132 10.02 8.62 -2.78
N THR A 133 11.09 9.36 -2.47
CA THR A 133 12.29 8.79 -1.80
C THR A 133 12.03 8.38 -0.35
N GLU A 134 11.18 9.10 0.37
CA GLU A 134 10.76 8.73 1.72
C GLU A 134 9.91 7.45 1.69
N MET A 135 8.96 7.34 0.75
CA MET A 135 8.19 6.10 0.55
C MET A 135 9.07 4.90 0.17
N LEU A 136 10.04 5.10 -0.73
CA LEU A 136 11.02 4.08 -1.11
C LEU A 136 11.82 3.62 0.11
N LEU A 137 12.30 4.56 0.93
CA LEU A 137 13.01 4.25 2.16
C LEU A 137 12.14 3.40 3.10
N GLN A 138 10.88 3.77 3.32
CA GLN A 138 9.95 3.01 4.17
C GLN A 138 9.78 1.56 3.67
N LEU A 139 9.74 1.34 2.36
CA LEU A 139 9.64 0.00 1.76
C LEU A 139 10.93 -0.82 1.96
N LEU A 140 12.10 -0.20 1.77
CA LEU A 140 13.40 -0.86 1.90
C LEU A 140 13.74 -1.21 3.37
N LEU A 141 13.17 -0.47 4.33
CA LEU A 141 13.35 -0.70 5.76
C LEU A 141 12.39 -1.73 6.37
N ILE A 142 11.49 -2.33 5.60
CA ILE A 142 10.64 -3.42 6.12
C ILE A 142 11.53 -4.62 6.50
N GLU A 143 11.49 -5.04 7.76
CA GLU A 143 12.37 -6.09 8.35
C GLU A 143 11.78 -7.51 8.29
N ASP A 144 11.04 -7.81 7.21
CA ASP A 144 10.55 -9.16 6.92
C ASP A 144 11.67 -10.03 6.28
N SER A 145 11.36 -11.26 5.88
CA SER A 145 12.34 -12.13 5.21
C SER A 145 12.85 -11.59 3.85
N TRP A 146 12.10 -10.73 3.17
CA TRP A 146 12.37 -10.20 1.83
C TRP A 146 13.19 -8.90 1.80
N GLN A 147 13.59 -8.35 2.95
CA GLN A 147 14.30 -7.07 3.01
C GLN A 147 15.53 -7.02 2.09
N ASN A 148 16.41 -8.02 2.17
CA ASN A 148 17.62 -8.08 1.36
C ASN A 148 17.30 -8.17 -0.14
N HIS A 149 16.24 -8.88 -0.52
CA HIS A 149 15.79 -8.97 -1.90
C HIS A 149 15.28 -7.61 -2.42
N ARG A 150 14.53 -6.86 -1.60
CA ARG A 150 14.09 -5.50 -1.94
C ARG A 150 15.28 -4.57 -2.17
N ILE A 151 16.25 -4.57 -1.25
CA ILE A 151 17.46 -3.74 -1.34
C ILE A 151 18.26 -4.10 -2.59
N HIS A 152 18.50 -5.39 -2.82
CA HIS A 152 19.22 -5.86 -4.00
C HIS A 152 18.52 -5.47 -5.31
N ASN A 153 17.20 -5.54 -5.38
CA ASN A 153 16.45 -5.16 -6.57
C ASN A 153 16.37 -3.64 -6.78
N ALA A 154 16.63 -2.82 -5.75
CA ALA A 154 16.62 -1.36 -5.87
C ALA A 154 17.92 -0.79 -6.44
N ILE A 155 19.02 -1.55 -6.36
CA ILE A 155 20.36 -1.13 -6.82
C ILE A 155 20.74 -1.67 -8.21
N LEU A 156 19.93 -2.57 -8.77
CA LEU A 156 20.13 -3.18 -10.09
C LEU A 156 19.27 -2.48 -11.15
#